data_AF-A0A969UX46-F1
#
_entry.id   AF-A0A969UX46-F1
#
_cell.length_a   1.000
_cell.length_b   1.000
_cell.length_c   1.000
_cell.angle_alpha   90.00
_cell.angle_beta   90.00
_cell.angle_gamma   90.00
#
_symmetry.space_group_name_H-M   'P 1'
#
loop_
_entity.id
_entity.type
_entity.pdbx_description
1 polymer ?
#
loop_
_entity_poly.entity_id
_entity_poly.type
_entity_poly.pdbx_seq_one_letter_code
_entity_poly.pdbx_strand_id
1 'polypeptide(L)' 'EFFDALKGIQALLSKEELQTIWQESAQHISVAFEEFSDLLSEIGIAEWREKEQRYKFADIYVYGFEMIRRGAV' A
#
# COMPACT_ATOMS: atom_id res chain seq x y z
N GLU A 1 12.53 3.39 -3.27
CA GLU A 1 11.98 4.37 -2.30
C GLU A 1 10.64 3.92 -1.75
N PHE A 2 9.53 3.98 -2.50
CA PHE A 2 8.22 3.54 -1.99
C PHE A 2 8.18 2.08 -1.52
N PHE A 3 8.55 1.13 -2.38
CA PHE A 3 8.52 -0.30 -2.00
C PHE A 3 9.49 -0.63 -0.87
N ASP A 4 10.60 0.11 -0.76
CA ASP A 4 11.53 -0.03 0.36
C ASP A 4 10.89 0.47 1.67
N ALA A 5 10.08 1.53 1.62
CA ALA A 5 9.33 2.06 2.76
C ALA A 5 8.22 1.11 3.24
N LEU A 6 7.82 0.11 2.44
CA LEU A 6 6.87 -0.94 2.85
C LEU A 6 7.53 -2.05 3.68
N LYS A 7 8.86 -2.13 3.70
CA LYS A 7 9.58 -3.19 4.41
C LYS A 7 9.26 -3.19 5.90
N GLY A 8 8.80 -4.32 6.40
CA GLY A 8 8.38 -4.46 7.80
C GLY A 8 7.03 -3.81 8.15
N ILE A 9 6.31 -3.23 7.17
CA ILE A 9 4.95 -2.70 7.36
C ILE A 9 3.92 -3.83 7.19
N GLN A 10 2.78 -3.75 7.89
CA GLN A 10 1.71 -4.72 7.72
C GLN A 10 1.13 -4.66 6.31
N ALA A 11 0.79 -5.80 5.72
CA ALA A 11 0.19 -5.86 4.38
C ALA A 11 -1.26 -5.33 4.30
N LEU A 12 -1.84 -4.90 5.44
CA LEU A 12 -3.19 -4.38 5.56
C LEU A 12 -3.17 -2.97 6.20
N LEU A 13 -2.98 -1.95 5.38
CA LEU A 13 -2.75 -0.57 5.84
C LEU A 13 -4.06 0.21 5.93
N SER A 14 -4.20 1.11 6.90
CA SER A 14 -5.22 2.16 6.86
C SER A 14 -4.92 3.16 5.74
N LYS A 15 -5.91 4.00 5.39
CA LYS A 15 -5.71 5.09 4.44
C LYS A 15 -4.59 6.02 4.90
N GLU A 16 -4.56 6.36 6.18
CA GLU A 16 -3.57 7.26 6.78
C GLU A 16 -2.16 6.68 6.76
N GLU A 17 -2.02 5.38 7.04
CA GLU A 17 -0.73 4.67 6.99
C GLU A 17 -0.18 4.70 5.56
N LEU A 18 -0.99 4.34 4.56
CA LEU A 18 -0.57 4.35 3.16
C LEU A 18 -0.29 5.79 2.66
N GLN A 19 -1.09 6.76 3.09
CA GLN A 19 -0.90 8.17 2.73
C GLN A 19 0.40 8.74 3.31
N THR A 20 0.75 8.37 4.54
CA THR A 20 2.02 8.79 5.16
C THR A 20 3.21 8.24 4.37
N ILE A 21 3.17 6.93 4.06
CA ILE A 21 4.23 6.28 3.27
C ILE A 21 4.32 6.91 1.88
N TRP A 22 3.19 7.15 1.22
CA TRP A 22 3.16 7.85 -0.06
C TRP A 22 3.79 9.24 0.04
N GLN A 23 3.43 10.03 1.05
CA GLN A 23 3.96 11.38 1.21
C GLN A 23 5.48 11.37 1.41
N GLU A 24 6.00 10.41 2.17
CA GLU A 24 7.43 10.32 2.49
C GLU A 24 8.28 9.71 1.34
N SER A 25 7.68 8.94 0.44
CA SER A 25 8.46 8.10 -0.50
C SER A 25 7.99 8.11 -1.97
N ALA A 26 6.81 8.64 -2.27
CA ALA A 26 6.18 8.60 -3.60
C ALA A 26 5.46 9.90 -4.02
N GLN A 27 5.47 10.95 -3.19
CA GLN A 27 4.79 12.22 -3.50
C GLN A 27 5.30 12.88 -4.78
N HIS A 28 6.53 12.58 -5.19
CA HIS A 28 7.10 13.08 -6.45
C HIS A 28 6.56 12.37 -7.70
N ILE A 29 5.88 11.22 -7.54
CA ILE A 29 5.36 10.38 -8.64
C ILE A 29 3.94 10.78 -9.02
N SER A 30 3.10 11.12 -8.04
CA SER A 30 1.72 11.58 -8.25
C SER A 30 1.40 12.73 -7.31
N VAL A 31 0.64 13.70 -7.81
CA VAL A 31 0.32 14.94 -7.10
C VAL A 31 -0.73 14.70 -6.01
N ALA A 32 -1.56 13.66 -6.15
CA ALA A 32 -2.62 13.33 -5.23
C ALA A 32 -2.50 11.89 -4.73
N PHE A 33 -2.83 11.68 -3.45
CA PHE A 33 -2.85 10.34 -2.86
C PHE A 33 -3.84 9.42 -3.58
N GLU A 34 -5.01 9.95 -3.94
CA GLU A 34 -6.08 9.21 -4.62
C GLU A 34 -5.62 8.63 -5.96
N GLU A 35 -4.95 9.43 -6.79
CA GLU A 35 -4.36 8.98 -8.06
C GLU A 35 -3.33 7.85 -7.85
N PHE A 36 -2.53 7.96 -6.80
CA PHE A 36 -1.55 6.93 -6.45
C PHE A 36 -2.22 5.64 -5.99
N SER A 37 -3.24 5.72 -5.12
CA SER A 37 -3.97 4.55 -4.66
C SER A 37 -4.77 3.87 -5.78
N ASP A 38 -5.30 4.66 -6.71
CA ASP A 38 -6.00 4.16 -7.90
C ASP A 38 -5.01 3.40 -8.80
N LEU A 39 -3.81 3.95 -9.01
CA LEU A 39 -2.75 3.27 -9.76
C LEU A 39 -2.38 1.92 -9.13
N LEU A 40 -2.17 1.87 -7.81
CA LEU A 40 -1.87 0.61 -7.10
C LEU A 40 -2.99 -0.42 -7.25
N SER A 41 -4.24 0.03 -7.30
CA SER A 41 -5.41 -0.82 -7.51
C SER A 41 -5.50 -1.32 -8.93
N GLU A 42 -5.27 -0.45 -9.92
CA GLU A 42 -5.30 -0.77 -11.35
C GLU A 42 -4.24 -1.83 -11.72
N ILE A 43 -3.03 -1.71 -11.17
CA ILE A 43 -1.94 -2.66 -11.44
C ILE A 43 -1.96 -3.88 -10.50
N GLY A 44 -2.96 -3.99 -9.61
CA GLY A 44 -3.16 -5.14 -8.75
C GLY A 44 -2.16 -5.29 -7.60
N ILE A 45 -1.50 -4.21 -7.19
CA ILE A 45 -0.58 -4.22 -6.03
C ILE A 45 -1.36 -4.13 -4.72
N ALA A 46 -2.32 -3.22 -4.62
CA ALA A 46 -3.10 -3.01 -3.41
C ALA A 46 -4.56 -2.76 -3.74
N GLU A 47 -5.48 -3.27 -2.93
CA GLU A 47 -6.93 -3.14 -3.13
C GLU A 47 -7.57 -2.49 -1.89
N TRP A 48 -8.44 -1.50 -2.09
CA TRP A 48 -9.27 -0.98 -1.00
C TRP A 48 -10.32 -2.00 -0.58
N ARG A 49 -10.37 -2.30 0.72
CA ARG A 49 -11.32 -3.25 1.29
C ARG A 49 -12.36 -2.49 2.11
N GLU A 50 -13.55 -2.32 1.57
CA GLU A 50 -14.63 -1.54 2.17
C GLU A 50 -15.06 -2.04 3.57
N LYS A 51 -14.97 -3.34 3.84
CA LYS A 51 -15.39 -3.90 5.14
C LYS A 51 -14.39 -3.55 6.25
N GLU A 52 -13.11 -3.58 5.92
CA GLU A 52 -12.00 -3.35 6.84
C GLU A 52 -11.57 -1.88 6.87
N GLN A 53 -12.01 -1.07 5.89
CA GLN A 53 -11.57 0.31 5.64
C GLN A 53 -10.04 0.40 5.56
N ARG A 54 -9.43 -0.53 4.81
CA ARG A 54 -7.98 -0.71 4.68
C ARG A 54 -7.57 -1.12 3.27
N TYR A 55 -6.35 -0.79 2.89
CA TYR A 55 -5.68 -1.27 1.69
C TYR A 55 -5.02 -2.62 1.96
N LYS A 56 -5.41 -3.65 1.21
CA LYS A 56 -4.79 -4.98 1.22
C LYS A 56 -3.80 -5.10 0.08
N PHE A 57 -2.53 -5.33 0.41
CA PHE A 57 -1.50 -5.65 -0.58
C PHE A 57 -1.60 -7.11 -1.04
N ALA A 58 -1.46 -7.34 -2.34
CA ALA A 58 -1.57 -8.68 -2.90
C ALA A 58 -0.40 -9.57 -2.45
N ASP A 59 -0.71 -10.84 -2.13
CA ASP A 59 0.24 -11.77 -1.51
C ASP A 59 1.58 -11.90 -2.26
N ILE A 60 1.56 -11.83 -3.60
CA ILE A 60 2.78 -11.94 -4.43
C ILE A 60 3.77 -10.82 -4.12
N TYR A 61 3.26 -9.64 -3.77
CA TYR A 61 4.02 -8.45 -3.48
C TYR A 61 4.39 -8.32 -2.01
N VAL A 62 3.60 -8.91 -1.10
CA VAL A 62 3.93 -8.96 0.33
C VAL A 62 5.31 -9.57 0.56
N TYR A 63 5.62 -10.68 -0.13
CA TYR A 63 6.95 -11.28 -0.07
C TYR A 63 8.01 -10.45 -0.79
N GLY A 64 7.70 -9.93 -1.98
CA GLY A 64 8.64 -9.15 -2.78
C GLY A 64 9.05 -7.82 -2.14
N PHE A 65 8.17 -7.21 -1.34
CA PHE A 65 8.41 -5.95 -0.63
C PHE A 65 8.76 -6.16 0.85
N GLU A 66 8.97 -7.40 1.28
CA GLU A 66 9.32 -7.75 2.67
C GLU A 66 8.33 -7.20 3.72
N MET A 67 7.04 -7.21 3.39
CA MET A 67 5.97 -6.76 4.29
C MET A 67 5.59 -7.84 5.32
N ILE A 68 5.03 -7.42 6.45
CA ILE A 68 4.50 -8.33 7.47
C ILE A 68 3.13 -8.85 7.01
N ARG A 69 3.07 -10.15 6.73
CA ARG A 69 1.83 -10.89 6.47
C ARG A 69 1.03 -11.08 7.77
N ARG A 70 0.35 -10.05 8.24
CA ARG A 70 -0.68 -10.13 9.31
C ARG A 70 -1.98 -9.53 8.78
N GLY A 71 -3.09 -10.23 8.97
CA GLY A 71 -4.42 -9.77 8.54
C GLY A 71 -4.73 -9.93 7.04
N ALA A 72 -3.85 -10.58 6.26
CA ALA A 72 -4.06 -10.81 4.82
C ALA A 72 -4.98 -12.00 4.49
N VAL A 73 -5.61 -12.62 5.49
CA VAL A 73 -6.57 -13.74 5.32
C VAL A 73 -7.97 -13.17 5.26
#